data_AF-A0A7J9CQQ1-F1
#
_entry.id   AF-A0A7J9CQQ1-F1
#
_cell.length_a   1.000
_cell.length_b   1.000
_cell.length_c   1.000
_cell.angle_alpha   90.00
_cell.angle_beta   90.00
_cell.angle_gamma   90.00
#
_symmetry.space_group_name_H-M   'P 1'
#
loop_
_entity.id
_entity.type
_entity.pdbx_description
1 polymer ?
#
loop_
_entity_poly.entity_id
_entity_poly.type
_entity_poly.pdbx_seq_one_letter_code
_entity_poly.pdbx_strand_id
1 'polypeptide(L)'
;GDTDAVIPITSTRYSIDALKLATVKPWHAWYDNGQVGGWTQEYEGLKFVSVRGAGHEVPLHRPKQALTLFKAFLSGTSMPASASAPAHAHASQLLISDS
;
A
#
# COMPACT_ATOMS: atom_id res chain seq x y z
N GLY A 1 -9.34 -2.16 8.33
CA GLY A 1 -8.97 -2.86 7.10
C GLY A 1 -10.22 -3.18 6.31
N ASP A 2 -10.12 -3.88 5.18
CA ASP A 2 -11.27 -4.07 4.28
C ASP A 2 -12.24 -5.21 4.68
N THR A 3 -11.92 -6.00 5.71
CA THR A 3 -12.81 -7.03 6.27
C THR A 3 -13.41 -6.63 7.62
N ASP A 4 -13.29 -5.36 8.02
CA ASP A 4 -13.95 -4.83 9.20
C ASP A 4 -15.46 -4.62 8.94
N ALA A 5 -16.29 -5.18 9.81
CA ALA A 5 -17.74 -5.01 9.76
C ALA A 5 -18.25 -3.90 10.70
N VAL A 6 -17.46 -3.48 11.69
CA VAL A 6 -17.86 -2.42 12.64
C VAL A 6 -17.75 -1.06 11.97
N ILE A 7 -16.60 -0.77 11.34
CA ILE A 7 -16.37 0.44 10.55
C ILE A 7 -15.89 0.03 9.14
N PRO A 8 -16.83 -0.32 8.23
CA PRO A 8 -16.47 -0.82 6.91
C PRO A 8 -15.84 0.26 6.03
N ILE A 9 -15.02 -0.16 5.05
CA ILE A 9 -14.32 0.71 4.10
C ILE A 9 -15.26 1.68 3.36
N THR A 10 -16.50 1.27 3.12
CA THR A 10 -17.55 2.08 2.46
C THR A 10 -17.91 3.31 3.27
N SER A 11 -17.99 3.19 4.60
CA SER A 11 -18.30 4.32 5.51
C SER A 11 -17.21 5.39 5.42
N THR A 12 -15.94 4.98 5.53
CA THR A 12 -14.79 5.88 5.37
C THR A 12 -14.74 6.51 3.99
N ARG A 13 -15.04 5.74 2.92
CA ARG A 13 -15.09 6.28 1.55
C ARG A 13 -16.14 7.38 1.43
N TYR A 14 -17.37 7.16 1.89
CA TYR A 14 -18.40 8.21 1.86
C TYR A 14 -18.00 9.47 2.64
N SER A 15 -17.33 9.29 3.77
CA SER A 15 -16.87 10.41 4.61
C SER A 15 -15.79 11.23 3.89
N ILE A 16 -14.87 10.57 3.18
CA ILE A 16 -13.84 11.22 2.38
C ILE A 16 -14.45 11.90 1.14
N ASP A 17 -15.39 11.25 0.46
CA ASP A 17 -16.05 11.79 -0.74
C ASP A 17 -16.80 13.10 -0.42
N ALA A 18 -17.34 13.24 0.80
CA ALA A 18 -17.98 14.46 1.27
C ALA A 18 -17.04 15.68 1.36
N LEU A 19 -15.72 15.47 1.42
CA LEU A 19 -14.71 16.53 1.42
C LEU A 19 -14.51 17.16 0.04
N LYS A 20 -14.98 16.50 -1.05
CA LYS A 20 -14.87 16.98 -2.44
C LYS A 20 -13.43 17.31 -2.87
N LEU A 21 -12.45 16.55 -2.38
CA LEU A 21 -11.04 16.73 -2.74
C LEU A 21 -10.79 16.26 -4.18
N ALA A 22 -9.91 16.98 -4.91
CA ALA A 22 -9.49 16.58 -6.24
C ALA A 22 -8.69 15.26 -6.17
N THR A 23 -9.00 14.31 -7.05
CA THR A 23 -8.24 13.05 -7.15
C THR A 23 -6.94 13.29 -7.92
N VAL A 24 -5.81 13.00 -7.27
CA VAL A 24 -4.45 13.09 -7.85
C VAL A 24 -4.04 11.77 -8.47
N LYS A 25 -4.36 10.64 -7.81
CA LYS A 25 -4.18 9.30 -8.39
C LYS A 25 -5.44 8.46 -8.14
N PRO A 26 -6.03 7.89 -9.20
CA PRO A 26 -7.25 7.08 -9.07
C PRO A 26 -6.98 5.81 -8.26
N TRP A 27 -8.06 5.17 -7.83
CA TRP A 27 -8.02 3.93 -7.06
C TRP A 27 -7.19 2.84 -7.76
N HIS A 28 -6.09 2.41 -7.14
CA HIS A 28 -5.17 1.40 -7.67
C HIS A 28 -4.64 0.48 -6.57
N ALA A 29 -4.15 -0.69 -6.97
CA ALA A 29 -3.54 -1.65 -6.04
C ALA A 29 -2.16 -1.17 -5.59
N TRP A 30 -1.80 -1.46 -4.34
CA TRP A 30 -0.44 -1.35 -3.85
C TRP A 30 0.09 -2.72 -3.40
N TYR A 31 1.42 -2.85 -3.42
CA TYR A 31 2.08 -4.14 -3.30
C TYR A 31 3.04 -4.20 -2.10
N ASP A 32 3.16 -5.39 -1.54
CA ASP A 32 4.15 -5.75 -0.52
C ASP A 32 4.76 -7.10 -0.92
N ASN A 33 6.06 -7.12 -1.21
CA ASN A 33 6.79 -8.30 -1.74
C ASN A 33 6.07 -8.99 -2.91
N GLY A 34 5.59 -8.22 -3.87
CA GLY A 34 4.95 -8.74 -5.07
C GLY A 34 3.51 -9.23 -4.91
N GLN A 35 2.95 -9.17 -3.70
CA GLN A 35 1.53 -9.46 -3.47
C GLN A 35 0.74 -8.18 -3.25
N VAL A 36 -0.52 -8.18 -3.65
CA VAL A 36 -1.44 -7.06 -3.38
C VAL A 36 -1.63 -6.93 -1.87
N GLY A 37 -1.09 -5.85 -1.29
CA GLY A 37 -1.27 -5.52 0.11
C GLY A 37 -2.60 -4.81 0.39
N GLY A 38 -3.20 -4.20 -0.64
CA GLY A 38 -4.48 -3.51 -0.59
C GLY A 38 -4.64 -2.55 -1.76
N TRP A 39 -5.46 -1.53 -1.56
CA TRP A 39 -5.70 -0.49 -2.57
C TRP A 39 -5.54 0.90 -1.97
N THR A 40 -5.26 1.87 -2.82
CA THR A 40 -5.08 3.26 -2.42
C THR A 40 -5.66 4.20 -3.47
N GLN A 41 -6.14 5.36 -3.01
CA GLN A 41 -6.46 6.51 -3.86
C GLN A 41 -5.88 7.76 -3.22
N GLU A 42 -5.27 8.60 -4.05
CA GLU A 42 -4.62 9.82 -3.60
C GLU A 42 -5.46 11.01 -4.04
N TYR A 43 -5.76 11.87 -3.09
CA TYR A 43 -6.39 13.16 -3.27
C TYR A 43 -5.40 14.27 -2.94
N GLU A 44 -5.72 15.50 -3.31
CA GLU A 44 -4.94 16.66 -2.84
C GLU A 44 -5.01 16.73 -1.30
N GLY A 45 -3.85 16.57 -0.66
CA GLY A 45 -3.72 16.62 0.81
C GLY A 45 -4.17 15.37 1.58
N LEU A 46 -4.67 14.31 0.92
CA LEU A 46 -5.16 13.11 1.60
C LEU A 46 -4.86 11.83 0.81
N LYS A 47 -4.40 10.78 1.49
CA LYS A 47 -4.25 9.43 0.89
C LYS A 47 -5.17 8.47 1.61
N PHE A 48 -6.07 7.82 0.88
CA PHE A 48 -6.93 6.78 1.40
C PHE A 48 -6.34 5.41 1.08
N VAL A 49 -6.02 4.62 2.11
CA VAL A 49 -5.38 3.31 1.97
C VAL A 49 -6.23 2.23 2.63
N SER A 50 -6.55 1.17 1.89
CA SER A 50 -7.08 -0.07 2.44
C SER A 50 -5.97 -1.11 2.57
N VAL A 51 -6.15 -2.02 3.53
CA VAL A 51 -5.27 -3.18 3.71
C VAL A 51 -6.10 -4.43 3.51
N ARG A 52 -5.71 -5.24 2.52
CA ARG A 52 -6.44 -6.42 2.07
C ARG A 52 -6.44 -7.51 3.14
N GLY A 53 -7.63 -8.00 3.48
CA GLY A 53 -7.84 -9.08 4.43
C GLY A 53 -7.49 -8.70 5.86
N ALA A 54 -7.63 -7.43 6.24
CA ALA A 54 -7.45 -6.95 7.60
C ALA A 54 -8.79 -6.50 8.20
N GLY A 55 -9.06 -6.88 9.46
CA GLY A 55 -10.23 -6.42 10.22
C GLY A 55 -10.06 -5.01 10.80
N HIS A 56 -10.75 -4.73 11.91
CA HIS A 56 -10.73 -3.43 12.60
C HIS A 56 -9.29 -3.06 13.04
N GLU A 57 -8.64 -3.97 13.76
CA GLU A 57 -7.26 -3.81 14.20
C GLU A 57 -6.27 -4.25 13.11
N VAL A 58 -5.95 -3.35 12.19
CA VAL A 58 -5.07 -3.66 11.04
C VAL A 58 -3.69 -4.21 11.47
N PRO A 59 -2.98 -3.62 12.46
CA PRO A 59 -1.68 -4.12 12.89
C PRO A 59 -1.73 -5.53 13.51
N LEU A 60 -2.85 -5.93 14.11
CA LEU A 60 -3.04 -7.28 14.64
C LEU A 60 -3.17 -8.31 13.51
N HIS A 61 -4.00 -8.02 12.51
CA HIS A 61 -4.31 -8.98 11.43
C HIS A 61 -3.26 -9.02 10.32
N ARG A 62 -2.64 -7.88 10.00
CA ARG A 62 -1.69 -7.72 8.88
C ARG A 62 -0.48 -6.87 9.31
N PRO A 63 0.34 -7.34 10.28
CA PRO A 63 1.40 -6.54 10.89
C PRO A 63 2.44 -6.02 9.88
N LYS A 64 2.80 -6.85 8.89
CA LYS A 64 3.78 -6.48 7.86
C LYS A 64 3.27 -5.34 6.98
N GLN A 65 2.05 -5.47 6.47
CA GLN A 65 1.38 -4.45 5.65
C GLN A 65 1.14 -3.16 6.45
N ALA A 66 0.77 -3.28 7.73
CA ALA A 66 0.61 -2.14 8.62
C ALA A 66 1.92 -1.37 8.79
N LEU A 67 3.05 -2.08 8.95
CA LEU A 67 4.37 -1.45 9.03
C LEU A 67 4.77 -0.76 7.72
N THR A 68 4.52 -1.39 6.57
CA THR A 68 4.77 -0.78 5.25
C THR A 68 3.95 0.52 5.08
N LEU A 69 2.68 0.49 5.44
CA LEU A 69 1.80 1.67 5.45
C LEU A 69 2.34 2.75 6.39
N PHE A 70 2.70 2.38 7.62
CA PHE A 70 3.20 3.33 8.63
C PHE A 70 4.50 4.01 8.19
N LYS A 71 5.44 3.27 7.60
CA LYS A 71 6.67 3.84 7.02
C LYS A 71 6.36 4.83 5.90
N ALA A 72 5.47 4.47 4.97
CA ALA A 72 5.08 5.36 3.88
C ALA A 72 4.40 6.64 4.39
N PHE A 73 3.56 6.54 5.43
CA PHE A 73 2.95 7.68 6.10
C PHE A 73 4.00 8.63 6.68
N LEU A 74 4.95 8.13 7.48
CA LEU A 74 6.00 8.95 8.09
C LEU A 74 6.92 9.60 7.05
N SER A 75 7.19 8.92 5.93
CA SER A 75 8.00 9.46 4.83
C SER A 75 7.21 10.36 3.88
N GLY A 76 5.90 10.49 4.04
CA GLY A 76 5.05 11.25 3.11
C GLY A 76 4.96 10.67 1.70
N THR A 77 5.37 9.41 1.48
CA THR A 77 5.45 8.78 0.15
C THR A 77 4.15 8.08 -0.24
N SER A 78 4.00 7.76 -1.53
CA SER A 78 2.92 6.91 -2.03
C SER A 78 3.11 5.45 -1.60
N MET A 79 2.02 4.68 -1.52
CA MET A 79 2.13 3.23 -1.32
C MET A 79 2.85 2.57 -2.53
N PRO A 80 3.58 1.45 -2.37
CA PRO A 80 4.36 0.86 -3.44
C PRO A 80 3.48 0.38 -4.61
N ALA A 81 3.72 0.90 -5.82
CA ALA A 81 2.87 0.66 -6.99
C ALA A 81 3.25 -0.58 -7.83
N SER A 82 4.37 -1.23 -7.53
CA SER A 82 4.84 -2.40 -8.27
C SER A 82 5.27 -3.52 -7.33
N ALA A 83 5.07 -4.75 -7.81
CA ALA A 83 5.76 -5.93 -7.34
C ALA A 83 7.26 -5.82 -7.67
N SER A 84 7.99 -4.86 -7.10
CA SER A 84 9.43 -4.81 -7.32
C SER A 84 10.05 -6.08 -6.74
N ALA A 85 10.69 -6.88 -7.62
CA ALA A 85 11.50 -8.03 -7.24
C ALA A 85 12.51 -7.64 -6.15
N PRO A 86 12.90 -8.57 -5.25
CA PRO A 86 13.79 -8.26 -4.15
C PRO A 86 15.08 -7.60 -4.64
N ALA A 87 15.54 -6.59 -3.91
CA ALA A 87 16.80 -5.88 -4.12
C ALA A 87 18.01 -6.78 -3.79
N HIS A 88 18.18 -7.90 -4.52
CA HIS A 88 19.40 -8.73 -4.48
C HIS A 88 19.81 -9.28 -5.86
N ALA A 89 19.10 -8.97 -6.93
CA ALA A 89 19.44 -9.47 -8.26
C ALA A 89 20.51 -8.61 -8.98
N HIS A 90 21.63 -8.28 -8.33
CA HIS A 90 22.81 -7.71 -8.99
C HIS A 90 24.11 -8.02 -8.22
N ALA A 91 24.47 -9.29 -8.08
CA ALA A 91 25.83 -9.69 -7.72
C ALA A 91 26.09 -11.17 -8.06
N SER A 92 26.00 -11.56 -9.34
CA SER A 92 26.56 -12.82 -9.85
C SER A 92 26.61 -12.79 -11.38
N GLN A 93 27.38 -11.86 -11.94
CA GLN A 93 27.84 -12.01 -13.33
C GLN A 93 29.20 -11.31 -13.49
N LEU A 94 30.22 -11.87 -12.85
CA LEU A 94 31.62 -11.63 -13.17
C LEU A 94 32.35 -12.88 -12.74
N LEU A 95 32.52 -13.82 -13.68
CA LEU A 95 33.59 -14.82 -13.75
C LEU A 95 33.35 -15.72 -14.98
N ILE A 96 33.30 -15.14 -16.18
CA ILE A 96 33.64 -15.86 -17.42
C ILE A 96 34.30 -14.85 -18.37
N SER A 97 35.62 -14.68 -18.25
CA SER A 97 36.57 -14.54 -19.37
C SER A 97 37.93 -14.06 -18.82
N ASP A 98 38.85 -15.00 -18.61
CA ASP A 98 40.18 -14.88 -19.18
C ASP A 98 40.77 -16.30 -19.31
N SER A 99 41.60 -16.44 -20.35
CA SER A 99 42.06 -17.62 -21.10
C SER A 99 42.39 -18.92 -20.36
#